data_AF-A0A5K7Z547-F1
#
_entry.id   AF-A0A5K7Z547-F1
#
_cell.length_a   1.000
_cell.length_b   1.000
_cell.length_c   1.000
_cell.angle_alpha   90.00
_cell.angle_beta   90.00
_cell.angle_gamma   90.00
#
_symmetry.space_group_name_H-M   'P 1'
#
loop_
_entity.id
_entity.type
_entity.pdbx_description
1 polymer ?
#
loop_
_entity_poly.entity_id
_entity_poly.type
_entity_poly.pdbx_seq_one_letter_code
_entity_poly.pdbx_strand_id
1 'polypeptide(L)'
;MVPVIGHPDNPRQPPEVLAKALEAAALETDQGNFVLLSREKAMLAEKLAGFMPDHLGCCYFSVVRGEAMEAACKLARGVTGRPNLVSVEGAWHGDTGFALSLSQHAQKHLFEPLIPAVDAIRFDDRAAEQL
;
A
#
# COMPACT_ATOMS: atom_id res chain seq x y z
N MET A 1 -9.80 15.26 -11.84
CA MET A 1 -10.36 13.90 -12.01
C MET A 1 -9.30 13.07 -12.70
N VAL A 2 -8.69 12.10 -12.01
CA VAL A 2 -7.66 11.27 -12.66
C VAL A 2 -8.34 10.24 -13.55
N PRO A 3 -7.89 10.11 -14.81
CA PRO A 3 -8.50 9.19 -15.74
C PRO A 3 -8.18 7.76 -15.30
N VAL A 4 -9.18 7.07 -14.72
CA VAL A 4 -9.09 5.65 -14.38
C VAL A 4 -9.02 4.85 -15.68
N ILE A 5 -8.03 3.96 -15.81
CA ILE A 5 -7.91 3.06 -16.95
C ILE A 5 -9.18 2.19 -17.03
N GLY A 6 -9.97 2.36 -18.09
CA GLY A 6 -11.27 1.72 -18.27
C GLY A 6 -12.48 2.61 -17.99
N HIS A 7 -12.28 3.91 -17.71
CA HIS A 7 -13.34 4.92 -17.74
C HIS A 7 -13.78 5.16 -19.20
N PRO A 8 -15.06 5.51 -19.48
CA PRO A 8 -15.54 5.78 -20.84
C PRO A 8 -14.66 6.75 -21.64
N ASP A 9 -14.16 7.80 -20.98
CA ASP A 9 -13.27 8.82 -21.58
C ASP A 9 -11.77 8.49 -21.49
N ASN A 10 -11.40 7.33 -20.92
CA ASN A 10 -10.04 6.80 -20.87
C ASN A 10 -10.08 5.27 -21.05
N PRO A 11 -10.28 4.79 -22.29
CA PRO A 11 -10.48 3.38 -22.56
C PRO A 11 -9.28 2.58 -22.06
N ARG A 12 -9.53 1.36 -21.57
CA ARG A 12 -8.46 0.41 -21.27
C ARG A 12 -7.59 0.28 -22.52
N GLN A 13 -6.30 0.55 -22.38
CA GLN A 13 -5.39 0.13 -23.44
C GLN A 13 -5.48 -1.40 -23.56
N PRO A 14 -5.42 -1.93 -24.79
CA PRO A 14 -5.47 -3.36 -25.01
C PRO A 14 -4.40 -4.09 -24.19
N PRO A 15 -4.69 -5.26 -23.59
CA PRO A 15 -3.73 -5.99 -22.76
C PRO A 15 -2.39 -6.28 -23.46
N GLU A 16 -2.39 -6.48 -24.78
CA GLU A 16 -1.17 -6.72 -25.55
C GLU A 16 -0.28 -5.48 -25.65
N VAL A 17 -0.89 -4.28 -25.65
CA VAL A 17 -0.14 -3.02 -25.68
C VAL A 17 0.57 -2.83 -24.34
N LEU A 18 -0.14 -3.04 -23.21
CA LEU A 18 0.49 -2.99 -21.89
C LEU A 18 1.59 -4.04 -21.73
N ALA A 19 1.34 -5.28 -22.17
CA ALA A 19 2.32 -6.36 -22.08
C ALA A 19 3.61 -6.02 -22.83
N LYS A 20 3.50 -5.52 -24.07
CA LYS A 20 4.66 -5.09 -24.86
C LYS A 20 5.40 -3.91 -24.22
N ALA A 21 4.68 -2.92 -23.70
CA ALA A 21 5.31 -1.80 -22.99
C ALA A 21 6.06 -2.26 -21.74
N LEU A 22 5.49 -3.22 -20.99
CA LEU A 22 6.13 -3.81 -19.83
C LEU A 22 7.39 -4.61 -20.22
N GLU A 23 7.32 -5.43 -21.26
CA GLU A 23 8.45 -6.20 -21.78
C GLU A 23 9.59 -5.27 -22.23
N ALA A 24 9.28 -4.21 -22.98
CA ALA A 24 10.28 -3.22 -23.39
C ALA A 24 10.90 -2.53 -22.17
N ALA A 25 10.08 -2.08 -21.22
CA ALA A 25 10.58 -1.43 -20.00
C ALA A 25 11.47 -2.36 -19.18
N ALA A 26 11.19 -3.66 -19.11
CA ALA A 26 12.02 -4.62 -18.39
C ALA A 26 13.43 -4.78 -18.98
N LEU A 27 13.62 -4.45 -20.27
CA LEU A 27 14.91 -4.51 -20.95
C LEU A 27 15.62 -3.14 -21.03
N GLU A 28 14.84 -2.06 -21.07
CA GLU A 28 15.36 -0.71 -21.34
C GLU A 28 15.55 0.15 -20.08
N THR A 29 14.92 -0.23 -18.96
CA THR A 29 14.94 0.58 -17.73
C THR A 29 15.74 -0.08 -16.62
N ASP A 30 16.38 0.76 -15.79
CA ASP A 30 16.99 0.33 -14.54
C ASP A 30 16.04 0.62 -13.38
N GLN A 31 15.44 -0.44 -12.84
CA GLN A 31 14.59 -0.34 -11.66
C GLN A 31 15.38 -0.01 -10.38
N GLY A 32 16.71 0.03 -10.47
CA GLY A 32 17.62 0.28 -9.37
C GLY A 32 17.58 -0.83 -8.32
N ASN A 33 18.35 -0.63 -7.27
CA ASN A 33 18.27 -1.43 -6.04
C ASN A 33 18.37 -0.47 -4.85
N PHE A 34 18.27 -0.94 -3.60
CA PHE A 34 18.33 -0.08 -2.41
C PHE A 34 19.58 0.84 -2.33
N VAL A 35 20.64 0.53 -3.08
CA VAL A 35 21.87 1.34 -3.20
C VAL A 35 21.89 2.25 -4.44
N LEU A 36 21.18 1.87 -5.51
CA LEU A 36 21.26 2.53 -6.82
C LEU A 36 19.95 3.28 -7.14
N LEU A 37 20.09 4.55 -7.51
CA LEU A 37 18.95 5.39 -7.89
C LEU A 37 18.34 4.91 -9.21
N SER A 38 17.01 4.87 -9.28
CA SER A 38 16.26 4.62 -10.51
C SER A 38 15.57 5.89 -10.98
N ARG A 39 15.80 6.26 -12.24
CA ARG A 39 15.17 7.42 -12.87
C ARG A 39 13.66 7.24 -12.97
N GLU A 40 13.23 6.03 -13.28
CA GLU A 40 11.84 5.62 -13.45
C GLU A 40 11.07 5.73 -12.13
N LYS A 41 11.67 5.25 -11.03
CA LYS A 41 11.10 5.43 -9.69
C LYS A 41 11.00 6.90 -9.30
N ALA A 42 12.00 7.72 -9.61
CA ALA A 42 11.95 9.16 -9.32
C ALA A 42 10.84 9.87 -10.11
N MET A 43 10.71 9.59 -11.40
CA MET A 43 9.64 10.13 -12.25
C MET A 43 8.25 9.67 -11.79
N LEU A 44 8.12 8.41 -11.35
CA LEU A 44 6.86 7.91 -10.79
C LEU A 44 6.52 8.58 -9.46
N ALA A 45 7.51 8.76 -8.57
CA ALA A 45 7.33 9.44 -7.29
C ALA A 45 6.88 10.90 -7.50
N GLU A 46 7.49 11.63 -8.43
CA GLU A 46 7.09 13.00 -8.79
C GLU A 46 5.63 13.07 -9.26
N LYS A 47 5.23 12.16 -10.15
CA LYS A 47 3.84 12.09 -10.64
C LYS A 47 2.85 11.73 -9.55
N LEU A 48 3.20 10.79 -8.66
CA LEU A 48 2.36 10.42 -7.52
C LEU A 48 2.23 11.58 -6.54
N ALA A 49 3.33 12.23 -6.18
CA ALA A 49 3.32 13.40 -5.30
C ALA A 49 2.46 14.53 -5.87
N GLY A 50 2.54 14.80 -7.18
CA GLY A 50 1.69 15.80 -7.85
C GLY A 50 0.20 15.42 -7.94
N PHE A 51 -0.16 14.15 -7.73
CA PHE A 51 -1.55 13.69 -7.66
C PHE A 51 -2.12 13.71 -6.24
N MET A 52 -1.26 13.52 -5.24
CA MET A 52 -1.65 13.52 -3.83
C MET A 52 -1.86 14.94 -3.28
N PRO A 53 -2.57 15.10 -2.15
CA PRO A 53 -2.62 16.38 -1.44
C PRO A 53 -1.22 16.87 -1.04
N ASP A 54 -1.02 18.19 -0.94
CA ASP A 54 0.29 18.83 -0.71
C ASP A 54 1.09 18.29 0.48
N HIS A 55 0.42 17.78 1.52
CA HIS A 55 1.06 17.22 2.71
C HIS A 55 1.52 15.76 2.53
N LEU A 56 1.28 15.13 1.38
CA LEU A 56 1.63 13.74 1.05
C LEU A 56 2.54 13.69 -0.19
N GLY A 57 3.74 14.25 -0.08
CA GLY A 57 4.73 14.31 -1.18
C GLY A 57 5.80 13.21 -1.21
N CYS A 58 5.75 12.23 -0.31
CA CYS A 58 6.76 11.18 -0.19
C CYS A 58 6.17 9.80 -0.53
N CYS A 59 6.93 8.99 -1.28
CA CYS A 59 6.53 7.65 -1.68
C CYS A 59 7.53 6.60 -1.21
N TYR A 60 7.01 5.49 -0.69
CA TYR A 60 7.76 4.27 -0.45
C TYR A 60 7.27 3.21 -1.44
N PHE A 61 8.20 2.65 -2.23
CA PHE A 61 7.87 1.60 -3.20
C PHE A 61 8.02 0.21 -2.58
N SER A 62 6.97 -0.59 -2.69
CA SER A 62 6.95 -2.01 -2.32
C SER A 62 6.40 -2.86 -3.47
N VAL A 63 6.56 -4.17 -3.40
CA VAL A 63 6.15 -5.09 -4.47
C VAL A 63 4.73 -5.59 -4.26
N VAL A 64 4.35 -5.80 -3.00
CA VAL A 64 3.04 -6.35 -2.64
C VAL A 64 2.34 -5.50 -1.59
N ARG A 65 1.02 -5.71 -1.47
CA ARG A 65 0.16 -5.02 -0.50
C ARG A 65 0.66 -5.20 0.95
N GLY A 66 1.05 -6.42 1.31
CA GLY A 66 1.53 -6.74 2.66
C GLY A 66 2.72 -5.85 3.06
N GLU A 67 3.74 -5.75 2.21
CA GLU A 67 4.92 -4.90 2.44
C GLU A 67 4.59 -3.41 2.60
N ALA A 68 3.66 -2.90 1.78
CA ALA A 68 3.18 -1.53 1.94
C ALA A 68 2.57 -1.35 3.34
N MET A 69 1.85 -2.37 3.82
CA MET A 69 1.23 -2.33 5.13
C MET A 69 2.24 -2.44 6.28
N GLU A 70 3.25 -3.29 6.15
CA GLU A 70 4.37 -3.34 7.09
C GLU A 70 5.05 -1.97 7.23
N ALA A 71 5.33 -1.32 6.09
CA ALA A 71 5.98 -0.01 6.07
C ALA A 71 5.13 1.07 6.76
N ALA A 72 3.83 1.14 6.44
CA ALA A 72 2.94 2.12 7.06
C ALA A 72 2.75 1.89 8.56
N CYS A 73 2.59 0.63 9.00
CA CYS A 73 2.46 0.31 10.43
C CYS A 73 3.74 0.67 11.21
N LYS A 74 4.92 0.37 10.65
CA LYS A 74 6.20 0.74 11.25
C LYS A 74 6.40 2.25 11.29
N LEU A 75 6.01 2.96 10.23
CA LEU A 75 6.08 4.42 10.20
C LEU A 75 5.15 5.04 11.25
N ALA A 76 3.90 4.57 11.34
CA ALA A 76 2.94 5.04 12.34
C ALA A 76 3.47 4.82 13.76
N ARG A 77 3.92 3.60 14.10
CA ARG A 77 4.51 3.30 15.41
C ARG A 77 5.79 4.11 15.67
N GLY A 78 6.66 4.24 14.67
CA GLY A 78 7.94 4.95 14.79
C GLY A 78 7.78 6.44 15.03
N VAL A 79 6.82 7.09 14.35
CA VAL A 79 6.55 8.52 14.50
C VAL A 79 5.75 8.83 15.76
N THR A 80 4.75 8.00 16.09
CA THR A 80 3.86 8.27 17.23
C THR A 80 4.39 7.73 18.56
N GLY A 81 5.28 6.73 18.54
CA GLY A 81 5.69 5.96 19.72
C GLY A 81 4.59 5.08 20.31
N ARG A 82 3.38 5.06 19.72
CA ARG A 82 2.24 4.28 20.21
C ARG A 82 2.26 2.89 19.57
N PRO A 83 2.16 1.80 20.36
CA PRO A 83 2.11 0.45 19.81
C PRO A 83 0.75 0.11 19.21
N ASN A 84 -0.34 0.70 19.71
CA ASN A 84 -1.69 0.37 19.27
C ASN A 84 -1.92 0.73 17.80
N LEU A 85 -2.53 -0.20 17.06
CA LEU A 85 -3.02 -0.02 15.71
C LEU A 85 -4.49 -0.44 15.67
N VAL A 86 -5.30 0.30 14.92
CA VAL A 86 -6.73 0.02 14.79
C VAL A 86 -7.04 -0.29 13.32
N SER A 87 -7.76 -1.39 13.09
CA SER A 87 -8.33 -1.76 11.79
C SER A 87 -9.85 -1.74 11.86
N VAL A 88 -10.50 -1.89 10.71
CA VAL A 88 -11.95 -1.99 10.61
C VAL A 88 -12.35 -3.45 10.42
N GLU A 89 -13.43 -3.89 11.08
CA GLU A 89 -14.05 -5.20 10.84
C GLU A 89 -14.32 -5.39 9.34
N GLY A 90 -13.96 -6.56 8.81
CA GLY A 90 -14.05 -6.91 7.39
C GLY A 90 -12.87 -6.49 6.54
N ALA A 91 -11.89 -5.76 7.08
CA ALA A 91 -10.72 -5.32 6.32
C ALA A 91 -9.80 -6.48 5.90
N TRP A 92 -9.13 -6.32 4.74
CA TRP A 92 -8.12 -7.26 4.24
C TRP A 92 -6.90 -6.52 3.69
N HIS A 93 -5.83 -6.53 4.49
CA HIS A 93 -4.56 -5.86 4.21
C HIS A 93 -3.47 -6.79 3.68
N GLY A 94 -3.67 -8.11 3.76
CA GLY A 94 -2.77 -9.14 3.24
C GLY A 94 -2.39 -10.14 4.34
N ASP A 95 -1.41 -10.99 4.04
CA ASP A 95 -1.10 -12.18 4.85
C ASP A 95 0.28 -12.09 5.55
N THR A 96 0.96 -10.95 5.45
CA THR A 96 2.25 -10.70 6.13
C THR A 96 2.04 -10.15 7.53
N GLY A 97 2.95 -10.44 8.48
CA GLY A 97 3.05 -9.87 9.84
C GLY A 97 1.94 -8.89 10.27
N PHE A 98 2.17 -7.59 10.06
CA PHE A 98 1.21 -6.52 10.38
C PHE A 98 -0.09 -6.63 9.59
N ALA A 99 0.02 -6.90 8.28
CA ALA A 99 -1.13 -7.01 7.39
C ALA A 99 -2.14 -8.08 7.84
N LEU A 100 -1.67 -9.29 8.17
CA LEU A 100 -2.51 -10.38 8.66
C LEU A 100 -3.13 -10.03 10.02
N SER A 101 -2.35 -9.41 10.90
CA SER A 101 -2.79 -8.98 12.23
C SER A 101 -3.95 -7.99 12.16
N LEU A 102 -3.94 -7.11 11.15
CA LEU A 102 -4.99 -6.10 10.90
C LEU A 102 -6.15 -6.63 10.04
N SER A 103 -6.07 -7.86 9.51
CA SER A 103 -7.05 -8.41 8.57
C SER A 103 -8.07 -9.33 9.25
N GLN A 104 -9.30 -9.34 8.74
CA GLN A 104 -10.29 -10.35 9.06
C GLN A 104 -10.13 -11.57 8.14
N HIS A 105 -9.08 -12.35 8.38
CA HIS A 105 -8.76 -13.56 7.61
C HIS A 105 -9.29 -14.81 8.32
N ALA A 106 -10.08 -15.65 7.63
CA ALA A 106 -10.77 -16.80 8.22
C ALA A 106 -9.82 -17.82 8.88
N GLN A 107 -8.62 -17.97 8.33
CA GLN A 107 -7.59 -18.89 8.83
C GLN A 107 -6.52 -18.19 9.69
N LYS A 108 -6.73 -16.93 10.12
CA LYS A 108 -5.69 -16.19 10.88
C LYS A 108 -5.26 -16.90 12.16
N HIS A 109 -6.16 -17.68 12.76
CA HIS A 109 -5.94 -18.47 13.97
C HIS A 109 -4.82 -19.51 13.81
N LEU A 110 -4.50 -19.93 12.58
CA LEU A 110 -3.41 -20.88 12.31
C LEU A 110 -2.01 -20.28 12.50
N PHE A 111 -1.91 -18.94 12.61
CA PHE A 111 -0.65 -18.20 12.63
C PHE A 111 -0.44 -17.41 13.93
N GLU A 112 -1.27 -17.66 14.94
CA GLU A 112 -1.15 -17.02 16.25
C GLU A 112 0.09 -17.52 17.03
N PRO A 113 0.71 -16.68 17.88
CA PRO A 113 0.33 -15.30 18.18
C PRO A 113 0.70 -14.31 17.06
N LEU A 114 -0.21 -13.38 16.77
CA LEU A 114 -0.03 -12.31 15.81
C LEU A 114 0.65 -11.07 16.45
N ILE A 115 0.83 -10.00 15.69
CA ILE A 115 1.38 -8.74 16.22
C ILE A 115 0.44 -8.21 17.33
N PRO A 116 0.97 -7.94 18.55
CA PRO A 116 0.15 -7.46 19.65
C PRO A 116 -0.24 -5.99 19.47
N ALA A 117 -1.19 -5.54 20.29
CA ALA A 117 -1.75 -4.19 20.29
C ALA A 117 -2.40 -3.83 18.95
N VAL A 118 -3.29 -4.71 18.49
CA VAL A 118 -4.11 -4.52 17.29
C VAL A 118 -5.57 -4.73 17.66
N ASP A 119 -6.38 -3.70 17.43
CA ASP A 119 -7.82 -3.72 17.69
C ASP A 119 -8.59 -3.61 16.36
N ALA A 120 -9.78 -4.20 16.32
CA ALA A 120 -10.71 -4.07 15.19
C ALA A 120 -11.99 -3.39 15.66
N ILE A 121 -12.40 -2.34 14.94
CA ILE A 121 -13.61 -1.57 15.24
C ILE A 121 -14.63 -1.71 14.11
N ARG A 122 -15.90 -1.46 14.41
CA ARG A 122 -16.94 -1.38 13.38
C ARG A 122 -16.75 -0.16 12.51
N PHE A 123 -17.07 -0.29 11.23
CA PHE A 123 -17.12 0.84 10.33
C PHE A 123 -18.15 1.87 10.84
N ASP A 124 -17.78 3.15 10.85
CA ASP A 124 -18.58 4.29 11.32
C ASP A 124 -18.94 4.28 12.83
N ASP A 125 -18.23 3.48 13.65
CA ASP A 125 -18.36 3.56 15.11
C ASP A 125 -17.57 4.74 15.69
N ARG A 126 -18.23 5.89 15.79
CA ARG A 126 -17.66 7.13 16.34
C ARG A 126 -17.30 7.04 17.82
N ALA A 127 -17.87 6.10 18.58
CA ALA A 127 -17.52 5.93 19.99
C ALA A 127 -16.09 5.38 20.14
N ALA A 128 -15.57 4.71 19.11
CA ALA A 128 -14.24 4.12 19.08
C ALA A 128 -13.12 5.13 18.71
N GLU A 129 -13.44 6.39 18.42
CA GLU A 129 -12.46 7.44 18.06
C GLU A 129 -11.42 7.76 19.16
N GLN A 130 -11.64 7.27 20.39
CA GLN A 130 -10.79 7.53 21.56
C GLN A 130 -9.73 6.45 21.83
N LEU A 131 -9.66 5.38 21.03
CA LEU A 131 -8.65 4.31 21.12
C LEU A 131 -7.26 4.77 20.65
#